data_AF-A0A4Q4XFD2-F1
#
_entry.id   AF-A0A4Q4XFD2-F1
#
_cell.length_a   1.000
_cell.length_b   1.000
_cell.length_c   1.000
_cell.angle_alpha   90.00
_cell.angle_beta   90.00
_cell.angle_gamma   90.00
#
_symmetry.space_group_name_H-M   'P 1'
#
loop_
_entity.id
_entity.type
_entity.pdbx_description
1 polymer ?
#
loop_
_entity_poly.entity_id
_entity_poly.type
_entity_poly.pdbx_seq_one_letter_code
_entity_poly.pdbx_strand_id
1 'polypeptide(L)'
;MSSQTEDKNDPWDKETKHKFQNKSKSEYFDPCQEAAARSIRCLNRNGGERAMCTDYFEAYRECKKEWINKRKEERKTAGGWIF
;
A
#
# COMPACT_ATOMS: atom_id res chain seq x y z
N MET A 1 26.05 1.79 13.52
CA MET A 1 24.91 0.93 13.91
C MET A 1 23.71 1.26 13.04
N SER A 2 23.03 0.23 12.52
CA SER A 2 21.68 0.20 11.93
C SER A 2 21.41 1.18 10.77
N SER A 3 21.58 0.81 9.50
CA SER A 3 20.71 -0.08 8.70
C SER A 3 19.28 0.45 8.50
N GLN A 4 19.04 0.91 7.25
CA GLN A 4 17.79 0.90 6.46
C GLN A 4 17.05 2.24 6.19
N THR A 5 17.45 2.86 5.06
CA THR A 5 16.62 3.37 3.94
C THR A 5 15.45 4.30 4.29
N GLU A 6 15.59 5.62 4.15
CA GLU A 6 15.34 6.39 2.91
C GLU A 6 14.01 6.02 2.22
N ASP A 7 13.03 6.91 2.37
CA ASP A 7 11.83 7.16 1.53
C ASP A 7 11.16 5.96 0.82
N LYS A 8 10.52 5.08 1.59
CA LYS A 8 9.47 4.16 1.10
C LYS A 8 8.04 4.68 1.38
N ASN A 9 7.82 5.98 1.18
CA ASN A 9 6.56 6.63 1.57
C ASN A 9 5.51 6.72 0.44
N ASP A 10 5.81 6.25 -0.77
CA ASP A 10 4.83 6.27 -1.87
C ASP A 10 4.29 4.87 -2.20
N PRO A 11 3.02 4.55 -1.87
CA PRO A 11 2.35 3.30 -2.23
C PRO A 11 2.17 3.07 -3.74
N TRP A 12 2.48 4.06 -4.58
CA TRP A 12 2.27 4.03 -6.03
C TRP A 12 3.50 4.59 -6.78
N ASP A 13 4.67 4.04 -6.45
CA ASP A 13 5.91 4.34 -7.15
C ASP A 13 5.98 3.67 -8.54
N LYS A 14 7.03 4.00 -9.32
CA LYS A 14 7.22 3.47 -10.68
C LYS A 14 7.36 1.94 -10.70
N GLU A 15 8.02 1.36 -9.71
CA GLU A 15 8.23 -0.09 -9.64
C GLU A 15 6.91 -0.82 -9.33
N THR A 16 6.15 -0.33 -8.35
CA THR A 16 4.83 -0.86 -7.98
C THR A 16 3.87 -0.78 -9.15
N LYS A 17 3.88 0.34 -9.89
CA LYS A 17 3.06 0.51 -11.09
C LYS A 17 3.42 -0.52 -12.16
N HIS A 18 4.71 -0.74 -12.42
CA HIS A 18 5.16 -1.75 -13.39
C HIS A 18 4.73 -3.18 -12.98
N LYS A 19 4.91 -3.55 -11.70
CA LYS A 19 4.43 -4.84 -11.17
C LYS A 19 2.91 -4.97 -11.31
N PHE A 20 2.15 -3.92 -11.00
CA PHE A 20 0.70 -3.91 -11.15
C PHE A 20 0.21 -3.99 -12.60
N GLN A 21 1.00 -3.50 -13.56
CA GLN A 21 0.66 -3.60 -14.99
C GLN A 21 1.01 -4.96 -15.57
N ASN A 22 2.08 -5.61 -15.09
CA ASN A 22 2.57 -6.89 -15.60
C ASN A 22 1.94 -8.13 -14.94
N LYS A 23 1.32 -7.99 -13.77
CA LYS A 23 0.59 -9.07 -13.11
C LYS A 23 -0.51 -9.64 -14.00
N SER A 24 -0.87 -10.89 -13.76
CA SER A 24 -2.04 -11.48 -14.43
C SER A 24 -3.33 -10.79 -13.96
N LYS A 25 -4.35 -10.77 -14.83
CA LYS A 25 -5.63 -10.11 -14.53
C LYS A 25 -6.36 -10.71 -13.31
N SER A 26 -6.13 -11.99 -13.02
CA SER A 26 -6.71 -12.72 -11.90
C SER A 26 -5.89 -12.61 -10.60
N GLU A 27 -4.67 -12.09 -10.65
CA GLU A 27 -3.78 -12.05 -9.49
C GLU A 27 -4.13 -10.90 -8.55
N TYR A 28 -4.09 -11.16 -7.24
CA TYR A 28 -4.24 -10.13 -6.23
C TYR A 28 -2.91 -9.38 -6.08
N PHE A 29 -2.97 -8.04 -6.06
CA PHE A 29 -1.79 -7.22 -5.82
C PHE A 29 -2.18 -6.06 -4.90
N ASP A 30 -1.46 -5.95 -3.78
CA ASP A 30 -1.63 -4.90 -2.79
C ASP A 30 -0.26 -4.29 -2.46
N PRO A 31 0.01 -3.04 -2.84
CA PRO A 31 1.29 -2.39 -2.52
C PRO A 31 1.48 -2.15 -1.01
N CYS A 32 0.40 -2.22 -0.23
CA CYS A 32 0.42 -2.01 1.21
C CYS A 32 0.64 -3.31 1.99
N GLN A 33 1.01 -4.40 1.32
CA GLN A 33 1.20 -5.71 1.94
C GLN A 33 2.26 -5.70 3.06
N GLU A 34 3.29 -4.85 2.96
CA GLU A 34 4.27 -4.71 4.05
C GLU A 34 3.68 -4.07 5.32
N ALA A 35 2.78 -3.10 5.18
CA ALA A 35 2.08 -2.50 6.30
C ALA A 35 1.11 -3.50 6.96
N ALA A 36 0.40 -4.29 6.14
CA ALA A 36 -0.42 -5.39 6.64
C ALA A 36 0.41 -6.46 7.37
N ALA A 37 1.57 -6.83 6.82
CA ALA A 37 2.45 -7.79 7.48
C ALA A 37 2.96 -7.26 8.82
N ARG A 38 3.22 -5.94 8.94
CA ARG A 38 3.58 -5.30 10.21
C ARG A 38 2.45 -5.39 11.24
N SER A 39 1.22 -5.09 10.85
CA SER A 39 0.07 -5.15 11.77
C SER A 39 -0.23 -6.58 12.22
N ILE A 40 -0.11 -7.58 11.33
CA ILE A 40 -0.23 -9.00 11.69
C ILE A 40 0.88 -9.43 12.66
N ARG A 41 2.13 -8.99 12.44
CA ARG A 41 3.22 -9.27 13.38
C ARG A 41 2.96 -8.67 14.77
N CYS A 42 2.38 -7.47 14.83
CA CYS A 42 1.99 -6.86 16.09
C CYS A 42 0.91 -7.69 16.81
N LEU A 43 -0.14 -8.12 16.09
CA LEU A 43 -1.18 -8.98 16.64
C LEU A 43 -0.62 -10.29 17.18
N ASN A 44 0.25 -10.96 16.42
CA ASN A 44 0.85 -12.23 16.82
C ASN A 44 1.70 -12.11 18.10
N ARG A 45 2.29 -10.94 18.36
CA ARG A 45 3.12 -10.69 19.55
C ARG A 45 2.29 -10.29 20.78
N ASN A 46 1.16 -9.62 20.57
CA ASN A 46 0.31 -9.09 21.63
C ASN A 46 -0.95 -9.94 21.87
N GLY A 47 -0.96 -11.20 21.42
CA GLY A 47 -2.11 -12.11 21.63
C GLY A 47 -3.39 -11.70 20.90
N GLY A 48 -3.27 -10.94 19.81
CA GLY A 48 -4.41 -10.43 19.04
C GLY A 48 -5.04 -9.15 19.60
N GLU A 49 -4.41 -8.52 20.59
CA GLU A 49 -4.85 -7.23 21.14
C GLU A 49 -4.70 -6.15 20.06
N ARG A 50 -5.85 -5.55 19.67
CA ARG A 50 -5.94 -4.64 18.53
C ARG A 50 -5.60 -3.21 18.90
N ALA A 51 -5.84 -2.78 20.14
CA ALA A 51 -5.61 -1.40 20.55
C ALA A 51 -4.12 -1.05 20.52
N MET A 52 -3.24 -2.00 20.81
CA MET A 52 -1.79 -1.86 20.78
C MET A 52 -1.22 -1.81 19.35
N CYS A 53 -2.03 -2.15 18.35
CA CYS A 53 -1.62 -2.23 16.95
C CYS A 53 -2.32 -1.20 16.05
N THR A 54 -3.05 -0.24 16.62
CA THR A 54 -3.82 0.79 15.89
C THR A 54 -2.98 1.51 14.85
N ASP A 55 -1.79 1.93 15.23
CA ASP A 55 -0.88 2.71 14.37
C ASP A 55 -0.49 1.93 13.10
N TYR A 56 -0.33 0.60 13.23
CA TYR A 56 -0.04 -0.26 12.07
C TYR A 56 -1.26 -0.43 11.17
N PHE A 57 -2.47 -0.43 11.73
CA PHE A 57 -3.70 -0.46 10.93
C PHE A 57 -3.94 0.87 10.23
N GLU A 58 -3.66 1.99 10.89
CA GLU A 58 -3.76 3.33 10.31
C GLU A 58 -2.81 3.47 9.13
N ALA A 59 -1.54 3.09 9.29
CA ALA A 59 -0.58 3.07 8.19
C ALA A 59 -1.06 2.24 6.98
N TYR A 60 -1.70 1.08 7.20
CA TYR A 60 -2.28 0.28 6.12
C TYR A 60 -3.45 0.99 5.43
N ARG A 61 -4.33 1.63 6.21
CA ARG A 61 -5.51 2.35 5.69
C ARG A 61 -5.10 3.57 4.87
N GLU A 62 -4.12 4.34 5.36
CA GLU A 62 -3.57 5.50 4.67
C GLU A 62 -2.92 5.10 3.35
N CYS A 63 -2.03 4.10 3.39
CA CYS A 63 -1.39 3.56 2.18
C CYS A 63 -2.42 3.15 1.12
N LYS A 64 -3.47 2.41 1.54
CA LYS A 64 -4.52 1.96 0.63
C LYS A 64 -5.37 3.10 0.08
N LYS A 65 -5.64 4.12 0.91
CA LYS A 65 -6.38 5.32 0.52
C LYS A 65 -5.60 6.10 -0.54
N GLU A 66 -4.31 6.32 -0.33
CA GLU A 66 -3.44 6.99 -1.29
C GLU A 66 -3.35 6.24 -2.61
N TRP A 67 -3.16 4.92 -2.57
CA TRP A 67 -3.14 4.08 -3.76
C TRP A 67 -4.43 4.20 -4.59
N ILE A 68 -5.59 4.10 -3.94
CA ILE A 68 -6.89 4.22 -4.62
C ILE A 68 -7.07 5.62 -5.21
N ASN A 69 -6.68 6.66 -4.46
CA ASN A 69 -6.78 8.05 -4.91
C ASN A 69 -5.90 8.31 -6.13
N LYS A 70 -4.61 7.94 -6.10
CA LYS A 70 -3.70 8.08 -7.24
C LYS A 70 -4.21 7.35 -8.48
N ARG A 71 -4.70 6.11 -8.32
CA ARG A 71 -5.31 5.37 -9.44
C ARG A 71 -6.61 6.00 -9.95
N LYS A 72 -7.36 6.72 -9.12
CA LYS A 72 -8.56 7.45 -9.54
C LYS A 72 -8.18 8.70 -10.31
N GLU A 73 -7.15 9.42 -9.86
CA GLU A 73 -6.58 10.58 -10.54
C GLU A 73 -6.00 10.21 -11.91
N GLU A 74 -5.15 9.17 -11.99
CA GLU A 74 -4.61 8.68 -13.26
C GLU A 74 -5.72 8.27 -14.25
N ARG A 75 -6.83 7.69 -13.75
CA ARG A 75 -8.00 7.36 -14.59
C ARG A 75 -8.72 8.61 -15.09
N LYS A 76 -8.85 9.65 -14.26
CA LYS A 76 -9.45 10.93 -14.67
C LYS A 76 -8.61 11.64 -15.72
N THR A 77 -7.29 11.67 -15.54
CA THR A 77 -6.37 12.29 -16.53
C THR A 77 -6.32 11.50 -17.83
N ALA A 78 -6.33 10.15 -17.77
CA ALA A 78 -6.30 9.30 -18.96
C ALA A 78 -7.63 9.31 -19.73
N GLY A 79 -8.78 9.41 -19.05
CA GLY A 79 -10.10 9.49 -19.68
C GLY A 79 -10.55 10.90 -20.06
N GLY A 80 -9.88 11.94 -19.57
CA GLY A 80 -10.25 13.35 -19.76
C GLY A 80 -9.76 13.99 -21.07
N TRP A 81 -9.03 13.24 -21.91
CA TRP A 81 -8.47 13.70 -23.20
C TRP A 81 -9.14 13.04 -24.43
N ILE A 82 -10.33 12.46 -24.24
CA ILE A 82 -11.15 11.93 -25.34
C ILE A 82 -12.37 12.85 -25.53
N PHE A 83 -12.10 14.11 -25.88
CA PHE A 83 -13.02 15.05 -26.55
C PHE A 83 -12.19 16.04 -27.34
#